data_AF-A0A2J7R0Q1-F1
#
_entry.id   AF-A0A2J7R0Q1-F1
#
_cell.length_a   1.000
_cell.length_b   1.000
_cell.length_c   1.000
_cell.angle_alpha   90.00
_cell.angle_beta   90.00
_cell.angle_gamma   90.00
#
_symmetry.space_group_name_H-M   'P 1'
#
loop_
_entity.id
_entity.type
_entity.pdbx_description
1 polymer ?
#
loop_
_entity_poly.entity_id
_entity_poly.type
_entity_poly.pdbx_seq_one_letter_code
_entity_poly.pdbx_strand_id
1 'polypeptide(L)'
;MSSPTESVLAMFLMSMTNFGDYYGAFERTEHEFEAKLLFVVYMGIVAILLVNMLIAMMGNTYQKIAETRNEWQRQWARIVLVVERGVSPAQRLKKLMDYSQPMSDGRRALVLRLNQSEEDKEEMKEILEMKRVHQRIVKRRKQGCSKILSSSPSPKRLVL
;
A
#
# COMPACT_ATOMS: atom_id res chain seq x y z
N MET A 1 -32.67 -12.42 32.28
CA MET A 1 -31.27 -11.98 32.08
C MET A 1 -31.18 -10.56 32.60
N SER A 2 -30.35 -10.29 33.60
CA SER A 2 -30.44 -9.06 34.42
C SER A 2 -29.35 -8.01 34.14
N SER A 3 -28.34 -8.30 33.31
CA SER A 3 -27.31 -7.31 32.96
C SER A 3 -27.23 -7.02 31.45
N PRO A 4 -27.25 -5.75 31.01
CA PRO A 4 -27.12 -5.37 29.59
C PRO A 4 -25.82 -5.84 28.93
N THR A 5 -24.74 -5.96 29.70
CA THR A 5 -23.42 -6.40 29.24
C THR A 5 -23.40 -7.87 28.86
N GLU A 6 -24.13 -8.71 29.59
CA GLU A 6 -24.25 -10.14 29.30
C GLU A 6 -25.05 -10.37 28.01
N SER A 7 -26.07 -9.54 27.75
CA SER A 7 -26.82 -9.56 26.49
C SER A 7 -25.96 -9.20 25.28
N VAL A 8 -25.06 -8.21 25.39
CA VAL A 8 -24.13 -7.84 24.31
C VAL A 8 -23.14 -8.96 24.02
N LEU A 9 -22.58 -9.58 25.06
CA LEU A 9 -21.67 -10.70 24.92
C LEU A 9 -22.38 -11.92 24.29
N ALA A 10 -23.61 -12.20 24.71
CA ALA A 10 -24.43 -13.26 24.13
C ALA A 10 -24.70 -13.01 22.64
N MET A 11 -25.10 -11.79 22.25
CA MET A 11 -25.30 -11.43 20.84
C MET A 11 -24.02 -11.62 19.99
N PHE A 12 -22.85 -11.27 20.53
CA PHE A 12 -21.57 -11.49 19.85
C PHE A 12 -21.25 -12.98 19.68
N LEU A 13 -21.29 -13.77 20.75
CA LEU A 13 -21.02 -15.22 20.70
C LEU A 13 -22.01 -15.99 19.80
N MET A 14 -23.25 -15.55 19.77
CA MET A 14 -24.32 -16.08 18.93
C MET A 14 -24.06 -15.85 17.43
N SER A 15 -23.46 -14.72 17.06
CA SER A 15 -23.07 -14.44 15.66
C SER A 15 -21.88 -15.25 15.16
N MET A 16 -21.05 -15.82 16.05
CA MET A 16 -19.84 -16.55 15.69
C MET A 16 -20.01 -18.06 15.61
N THR A 17 -20.80 -18.69 16.51
CA THR A 17 -20.81 -20.18 16.56
C THR A 17 -22.04 -20.82 17.23
N ASN A 18 -22.68 -20.17 18.21
CA ASN A 18 -23.72 -20.83 19.05
C ASN A 18 -25.16 -20.39 18.72
N PHE A 19 -25.54 -20.40 17.45
CA PHE A 19 -26.86 -19.94 17.02
C PHE A 19 -28.03 -20.76 17.61
N GLY A 20 -27.91 -22.09 17.66
CA GLY A 20 -28.99 -23.00 18.05
C GLY A 20 -29.40 -22.89 19.52
N ASP A 21 -28.42 -22.77 20.42
CA ASP A 21 -28.66 -22.77 21.87
C ASP A 21 -29.37 -21.48 22.33
N TYR A 22 -29.04 -20.33 21.73
CA TYR A 22 -29.69 -19.06 22.03
C TYR A 22 -31.02 -18.90 21.30
N TYR A 23 -31.18 -19.48 20.11
CA TYR A 23 -32.46 -19.47 19.39
C TYR A 23 -33.58 -20.19 20.17
N GLY A 24 -33.27 -21.36 20.76
CA GLY A 24 -34.21 -22.09 21.62
C GLY A 24 -34.50 -21.40 22.96
N ALA A 25 -33.61 -20.53 23.43
CA ALA A 25 -33.84 -19.76 24.65
C ALA A 25 -34.95 -18.70 24.50
N PHE A 26 -35.25 -18.25 23.27
CA PHE A 26 -36.32 -17.28 23.02
C PHE A 26 -37.73 -17.84 23.22
N GLU A 27 -37.90 -19.17 23.19
CA GLU A 27 -39.18 -19.84 23.50
C GLU A 27 -39.59 -19.72 24.97
N ARG A 28 -38.65 -19.34 25.85
CA ARG A 28 -38.91 -19.09 27.27
C ARG A 28 -39.38 -17.66 27.57
N THR A 29 -39.54 -16.84 26.53
CA THR A 29 -39.94 -15.42 26.64
C THR A 29 -41.42 -15.27 26.33
N GLU A 30 -42.14 -14.37 27.02
CA GLU A 30 -43.59 -14.18 26.80
C GLU A 30 -43.94 -13.77 25.36
N HIS A 31 -43.03 -13.14 24.62
CA HIS A 31 -43.25 -12.65 23.25
C HIS A 31 -42.25 -13.30 22.28
N GLU A 32 -42.41 -14.61 22.09
CA GLU A 32 -41.52 -15.43 21.25
C GLU A 32 -41.44 -14.93 19.79
N PHE A 33 -42.59 -14.57 19.19
CA PHE A 33 -42.66 -14.15 17.79
C PHE A 33 -41.89 -12.84 17.55
N GLU A 34 -42.05 -11.85 18.42
CA GLU A 34 -41.35 -10.56 18.31
C GLU A 34 -39.84 -10.71 18.49
N ALA A 35 -39.41 -11.55 19.44
CA ALA A 35 -37.99 -11.84 19.66
C ALA A 35 -37.34 -12.52 18.45
N LYS A 36 -38.01 -13.53 17.86
CA LYS A 36 -37.53 -14.24 16.66
C LYS A 36 -37.47 -13.30 15.44
N LEU A 37 -38.45 -12.40 15.28
CA LEU A 37 -38.46 -11.44 14.17
C LEU A 37 -37.31 -10.43 14.26
N LEU A 38 -37.14 -9.79 15.43
CA LEU A 38 -36.06 -8.81 15.68
C LEU A 38 -34.68 -9.44 15.49
N PHE A 39 -34.54 -10.70 15.91
CA PHE A 39 -33.31 -11.45 15.74
C PHE A 39 -32.95 -11.70 14.27
N VAL A 40 -33.91 -12.10 13.43
CA VAL A 40 -33.67 -12.34 12.00
C VAL A 40 -33.29 -11.04 11.29
N VAL A 41 -33.97 -9.95 11.62
CA VAL A 41 -33.65 -8.61 11.08
C VAL A 41 -32.24 -8.18 11.50
N TYR A 42 -31.87 -8.39 12.77
CA TYR A 42 -30.52 -8.10 13.28
C TYR A 42 -29.45 -8.89 12.53
N MET A 43 -29.62 -10.22 12.37
CA MET A 43 -28.68 -11.08 11.65
C MET A 43 -28.50 -10.64 10.19
N GLY A 44 -29.59 -10.25 9.53
CA GLY A 44 -29.55 -9.71 8.16
C GLY A 44 -28.78 -8.40 8.07
N ILE A 45 -29.05 -7.44 8.95
CA ILE A 45 -28.38 -6.14 8.97
C ILE A 45 -26.88 -6.30 9.26
N VAL A 46 -26.51 -7.10 10.26
CA VAL A 46 -25.10 -7.34 10.62
C VAL A 46 -24.35 -8.00 9.47
N ALA A 47 -24.93 -9.02 8.82
CA ALA A 47 -24.30 -9.68 7.68
C ALA A 47 -24.05 -8.71 6.52
N ILE A 48 -25.05 -7.90 6.15
CA ILE A 48 -24.93 -6.92 5.06
C ILE A 48 -23.88 -5.85 5.41
N LEU A 49 -23.90 -5.30 6.63
CA LEU A 49 -22.94 -4.28 7.06
C LEU A 49 -21.50 -4.80 7.09
N LEU A 50 -21.27 -6.01 7.62
CA LEU A 50 -19.94 -6.61 7.69
C LEU A 50 -19.37 -6.87 6.30
N VAL A 51 -20.16 -7.43 5.38
CA VAL A 51 -19.71 -7.66 4.00
C VAL A 51 -19.39 -6.33 3.30
N ASN A 52 -20.25 -5.32 3.46
CA ASN A 52 -20.04 -4.01 2.84
C ASN A 52 -18.76 -3.33 3.36
N MET A 53 -18.51 -3.39 4.67
CA MET A 53 -17.30 -2.81 5.26
C MET A 53 -16.03 -3.62 4.92
N LEU A 54 -16.15 -4.95 4.84
CA LEU A 54 -15.04 -5.82 4.45
C LEU A 54 -14.62 -5.58 3.00
N ILE A 55 -15.58 -5.53 2.07
CA ILE A 55 -15.31 -5.24 0.66
C ILE A 55 -14.76 -3.82 0.51
N ALA A 56 -15.27 -2.83 1.25
CA ALA A 56 -14.75 -1.46 1.19
C ALA A 56 -13.29 -1.35 1.66
N MET A 57 -12.94 -1.98 2.79
CA MET A 57 -11.55 -1.99 3.28
C MET A 57 -10.64 -2.81 2.36
N MET A 58 -11.07 -4.01 1.95
CA MET A 58 -10.32 -4.86 1.02
C MET A 58 -10.12 -4.17 -0.33
N GLY A 59 -11.16 -3.51 -0.87
CA GLY A 59 -11.09 -2.73 -2.12
C GLY A 59 -10.08 -1.59 -2.04
N ASN A 60 -10.10 -0.80 -0.96
CA ASN A 60 -9.11 0.25 -0.73
C ASN A 60 -7.67 -0.32 -0.61
N THR A 61 -7.49 -1.44 0.10
CA THR A 61 -6.16 -2.08 0.21
C THR A 61 -5.72 -2.74 -1.10
N TYR A 62 -6.65 -3.29 -1.89
CA TYR A 62 -6.36 -3.89 -3.19
C TYR A 62 -5.88 -2.84 -4.17
N GLN A 63 -6.53 -1.68 -4.20
CA GLN A 63 -6.11 -0.57 -5.05
C GLN A 63 -4.70 -0.08 -4.69
N LYS A 64 -4.39 0.02 -3.39
CA LYS A 64 -3.04 0.35 -2.91
C LYS A 64 -1.99 -0.72 -3.27
N ILE A 65 -2.36 -2.00 -3.28
CA ILE A 65 -1.48 -3.10 -3.70
C ILE A 65 -1.29 -3.09 -5.21
N ALA A 66 -2.34 -2.82 -5.99
CA ALA A 66 -2.28 -2.72 -7.45
C ALA A 66 -1.35 -1.59 -7.92
N GLU A 67 -1.28 -0.47 -7.20
CA GLU A 67 -0.30 0.60 -7.43
C GLU A 67 1.15 0.14 -7.22
N THR A 68 1.37 -0.88 -6.38
CA THR A 68 2.70 -1.47 -6.11
C THR A 68 3.04 -2.58 -7.11
N ARG A 69 2.85 -2.32 -8.41
CA ARG A 69 3.10 -3.28 -9.51
C ARG A 69 4.54 -3.84 -9.54
N ASN A 70 5.52 -3.16 -8.94
CA ASN A 70 6.93 -3.56 -9.01
C ASN A 70 7.43 -4.39 -7.81
N GLU A 71 6.53 -4.79 -6.89
CA GLU A 71 6.92 -5.65 -5.75
C GLU A 71 7.38 -7.03 -6.22
N TRP A 72 6.70 -7.62 -7.21
CA TRP A 72 7.07 -8.94 -7.73
C TRP A 72 8.48 -8.93 -8.35
N GLN A 73 8.85 -7.86 -9.06
CA GLN A 73 10.20 -7.70 -9.61
C GLN A 73 11.23 -7.54 -8.50
N ARG A 74 10.91 -6.79 -7.45
CA ARG A 74 11.78 -6.62 -6.28
C ARG A 74 12.00 -7.94 -5.55
N GLN A 75 10.94 -8.72 -5.36
CA GLN A 75 11.02 -10.05 -4.75
C GLN A 75 11.85 -11.01 -5.62
N TRP A 76 11.63 -11.01 -6.93
CA TRP A 76 12.40 -11.82 -7.86
C TRP A 76 13.89 -11.45 -7.84
N ALA A 77 14.23 -10.16 -7.93
CA ALA A 77 15.61 -9.69 -7.84
C ALA A 77 16.27 -10.09 -6.51
N ARG A 78 15.53 -10.04 -5.40
CA ARG A 78 16.03 -10.48 -4.09
C ARG A 78 16.37 -11.97 -4.09
N ILE A 79 15.50 -12.82 -4.66
CA ILE A 79 15.75 -14.26 -4.78
C ILE A 79 16.98 -14.51 -5.64
N VAL A 80 17.08 -13.87 -6.80
CA VAL A 80 18.23 -14.01 -7.71
C VAL A 80 19.54 -13.64 -7.01
N LEU A 81 19.58 -12.54 -6.25
CA LEU A 81 20.78 -12.12 -5.50
C LEU A 81 21.15 -13.12 -4.39
N VAL A 82 20.18 -13.72 -3.72
CA VAL A 82 20.43 -14.74 -2.68
C VAL A 82 20.99 -16.02 -3.32
N VAL A 83 20.42 -16.45 -4.45
CA VAL A 83 20.90 -17.61 -5.21
C VAL A 83 22.30 -17.35 -5.75
N GLU A 84 22.56 -16.17 -6.31
CA GLU A 84 23.89 -15.79 -6.79
C GLU A 84 24.91 -15.82 -5.67
N ARG A 85 24.54 -15.34 -4.46
CA ARG A 85 25.37 -15.44 -3.26
C ARG A 85 25.63 -16.87 -2.77
N GLY A 86 24.91 -17.87 -3.25
CA GLY A 86 25.18 -19.29 -2.99
C GLY A 86 26.27 -19.89 -3.89
N VAL A 87 26.63 -19.25 -5.01
CA VAL A 87 27.60 -19.78 -5.98
C VAL A 87 29.04 -19.51 -5.53
N SER A 88 30.01 -20.39 -5.82
CA SER A 88 31.42 -20.15 -5.46
C SER A 88 32.00 -18.88 -6.14
N PRO A 89 32.89 -18.11 -5.49
CA PRO A 89 33.43 -16.86 -6.04
C PRO A 89 34.12 -17.02 -7.41
N ALA A 90 34.83 -18.14 -7.62
CA ALA A 90 35.52 -18.44 -8.88
C ALA A 90 34.54 -18.63 -10.05
N GLN A 91 33.41 -19.30 -9.81
CA GLN A 91 32.36 -19.48 -10.83
C GLN A 91 31.64 -18.17 -11.14
N ARG A 92 31.40 -17.31 -10.13
CA ARG A 92 30.82 -15.97 -10.37
C ARG A 92 31.71 -15.11 -11.24
N LEU A 93 33.03 -15.10 -10.97
CA LEU A 93 33.98 -14.34 -11.78
C LEU A 93 34.01 -14.84 -13.23
N LYS A 94 34.01 -16.16 -13.43
CA LYS A 94 33.93 -16.75 -14.78
C LYS A 94 32.68 -16.27 -15.52
N LYS A 95 31.50 -16.32 -14.87
CA LYS A 95 30.24 -15.83 -15.46
C LYS A 95 30.25 -14.33 -15.73
N LEU A 96 30.85 -13.52 -14.86
CA LEU A 96 31.03 -12.08 -15.11
C LEU A 96 31.89 -11.82 -16.36
N MET A 97 32.95 -12.61 -16.54
CA MET A 97 33.83 -12.50 -17.71
C MET A 97 33.12 -12.93 -19.00
N ASP A 98 32.22 -13.91 -18.93
CA ASP A 98 31.42 -14.38 -20.07
C ASP A 98 30.44 -13.30 -20.58
N TYR A 99 29.83 -12.52 -19.68
CA TYR A 99 28.82 -11.51 -20.04
C TYR A 99 29.37 -10.09 -20.26
N SER A 100 30.62 -9.81 -19.89
CA SER A 100 31.21 -8.47 -19.98
C SER A 100 32.08 -8.29 -21.23
N GLN A 101 31.89 -7.18 -21.94
CA GLN A 101 32.66 -6.83 -23.14
C GLN A 101 33.82 -5.90 -22.77
N PRO A 102 35.03 -6.08 -23.35
CA PRO A 102 36.13 -5.16 -23.16
C PRO A 102 35.87 -3.84 -23.91
N MET A 103 36.00 -2.73 -23.20
CA MET A 103 35.97 -1.38 -23.76
C MET A 103 37.37 -1.02 -24.30
N SER A 104 37.46 0.01 -25.15
CA SER A 104 38.73 0.55 -25.65
C SER A 104 39.68 1.05 -24.54
N ASP A 105 39.15 1.42 -23.37
CA ASP A 105 39.88 1.83 -22.16
C ASP A 105 40.37 0.63 -21.31
N GLY A 106 40.26 -0.60 -21.81
CA GLY A 106 40.66 -1.83 -21.11
C GLY A 106 39.72 -2.27 -19.97
N ARG A 107 38.79 -1.41 -19.54
CA ARG A 107 37.71 -1.74 -18.60
C ARG A 107 36.68 -2.65 -19.28
N ARG A 108 36.09 -3.58 -18.53
CA ARG A 108 34.99 -4.42 -19.02
C ARG A 108 33.65 -3.84 -18.58
N ALA A 109 32.67 -3.83 -19.48
CA ALA A 109 31.32 -3.34 -19.21
C ALA A 109 30.28 -4.34 -19.72
N LEU A 110 29.15 -4.43 -19.00
CA LEU A 110 27.97 -5.15 -19.46
C LEU A 110 27.14 -4.19 -20.31
N VAL A 111 27.01 -4.50 -21.60
CA VAL A 111 26.19 -3.70 -22.53
C VAL A 111 24.83 -4.36 -22.67
N LEU A 112 23.80 -3.71 -22.15
CA LEU A 112 22.42 -4.14 -22.30
C LEU A 112 21.74 -3.28 -23.36
N ARG A 113 21.16 -3.92 -24.38
CA ARG A 113 20.25 -3.24 -25.31
C ARG A 113 18.83 -3.35 -24.75
N LEU A 114 18.29 -2.23 -24.31
CA LEU A 114 16.93 -2.17 -23.78
C LEU A 114 15.96 -1.96 -24.94
N ASN A 115 15.31 -3.03 -25.38
CA ASN A 115 14.20 -2.95 -26.32
C ASN A 115 12.93 -2.58 -25.53
N GLN A 116 12.70 -1.29 -25.35
CA GLN A 116 11.46 -0.77 -24.77
C GLN A 116 10.41 -0.68 -25.87
N SER A 117 9.16 -1.05 -25.55
CA SER A 117 8.02 -0.76 -26.41
C SER A 117 7.92 0.76 -26.64
N GLU A 118 7.34 1.19 -27.75
CA GLU A 118 7.11 2.62 -27.99
C GLU A 118 6.24 3.24 -26.88
N GLU A 119 5.29 2.46 -26.34
CA GLU A 119 4.44 2.84 -25.21
C GLU A 119 5.25 3.10 -23.92
N ASP A 120 6.21 2.22 -23.58
CA ASP A 120 7.08 2.40 -22.40
C ASP A 120 7.99 3.64 -22.52
N LYS A 121 8.40 3.99 -23.74
CA LYS A 121 9.24 5.17 -24.01
C LYS A 121 8.42 6.45 -23.85
N GLU A 122 7.17 6.44 -24.29
CA GLU A 122 6.24 7.57 -24.13
C GLU A 122 5.93 7.81 -22.65
N GLU A 123 5.57 6.78 -21.88
CA GLU A 123 5.36 6.88 -20.43
C GLU A 123 6.60 7.42 -19.70
N MET A 124 7.80 6.91 -20.05
CA MET A 124 9.05 7.39 -19.48
C MET A 124 9.30 8.87 -19.79
N LYS A 125 8.96 9.31 -21.00
CA LYS A 125 9.10 10.69 -21.44
C LYS A 125 8.13 11.61 -20.68
N GLU A 126 6.87 11.21 -20.51
CA GLU A 126 5.89 11.95 -19.72
C GLU A 126 6.31 12.09 -18.26
N ILE A 127 6.79 11.00 -17.64
CA ILE A 127 7.29 11.03 -16.26
C ILE A 127 8.49 11.99 -16.13
N LEU A 128 9.41 11.97 -17.10
CA LEU A 128 10.55 12.87 -17.14
C LEU A 128 10.11 14.34 -17.29
N GLU A 129 9.13 14.61 -18.15
CA GLU A 129 8.59 15.95 -18.35
C GLU A 129 7.87 16.46 -17.11
N MET A 130 7.04 15.63 -16.47
CA MET A 130 6.37 15.96 -15.22
C MET A 130 7.39 16.27 -14.11
N LYS A 131 8.47 15.48 -14.00
CA LYS A 131 9.59 15.78 -13.07
C LYS A 131 10.26 17.11 -13.39
N ARG A 132 10.53 17.43 -14.66
CA ARG A 132 11.12 18.72 -15.06
C ARG A 132 10.20 19.89 -14.70
N VAL A 133 8.90 19.77 -14.95
CA VAL A 133 7.91 20.81 -14.61
C VAL A 133 7.87 21.02 -13.10
N HIS A 134 7.76 19.93 -12.32
CA HIS A 134 7.79 20.00 -10.86
C HIS A 134 9.06 20.70 -10.35
N GLN A 135 10.23 20.33 -10.85
CA GLN A 135 11.50 20.97 -10.48
C GLN A 135 11.53 22.47 -10.82
N ARG A 136 10.98 22.88 -11.98
CA ARG A 136 10.85 24.32 -12.34
C ARG A 136 9.94 25.06 -11.37
N ILE A 137 8.80 24.49 -11.00
CA ILE A 137 7.86 25.10 -10.04
C ILE A 137 8.52 25.23 -8.66
N VAL A 138 9.20 24.19 -8.19
CA VAL A 138 9.92 24.22 -6.90
C VAL A 138 11.03 25.28 -6.91
N LYS A 139 11.80 25.39 -8.00
CA LYS A 139 12.83 26.44 -8.15
C LYS A 139 12.22 27.85 -8.12
N ARG A 140 11.12 28.08 -8.85
CA ARG A 140 10.40 29.37 -8.82
C ARG A 140 9.90 29.73 -7.42
N ARG A 141 9.34 28.76 -6.68
CA ARG A 141 8.89 28.97 -5.29
C ARG A 141 10.06 29.32 -4.36
N LYS A 142 11.20 28.62 -4.47
CA LYS A 142 12.41 28.93 -3.68
C LYS A 142 12.97 30.33 -3.99
N GLN A 143 13.00 30.73 -5.26
CA GLN A 143 13.47 32.06 -5.67
C GLN A 143 12.53 33.19 -5.20
N GLY A 144 11.20 32.97 -5.28
CA GLY A 144 10.22 33.91 -4.75
C GLY A 144 10.35 34.11 -3.24
N CYS A 145 10.53 33.01 -2.49
CA CYS A 145 10.74 33.06 -1.04
C CYS A 145 12.06 33.74 -0.66
N SER A 146 13.14 33.49 -1.41
CA SER A 146 14.43 34.18 -1.22
C SER A 146 14.34 35.69 -1.48
N LYS A 147 13.54 36.13 -2.46
CA LYS A 147 13.31 37.56 -2.72
C LYS A 147 12.57 38.22 -1.55
N ILE A 148 11.55 37.55 -1.00
CA ILE A 148 10.77 38.03 0.16
C ILE A 148 11.66 38.12 1.42
N LEU A 149 12.57 37.16 1.62
CA LEU A 149 13.53 37.21 2.73
C LEU A 149 14.53 38.37 2.57
N SER A 150 15.00 38.63 1.34
CA SER A 150 15.93 39.75 1.08
C SER A 150 15.27 41.13 1.12
N SER A 151 13.93 41.21 0.99
CA SER A 151 13.18 42.46 1.01
C SER A 151 12.63 42.82 2.40
N SER A 152 12.87 42.01 3.43
CA SER A 152 12.51 42.37 4.81
C SER A 152 13.55 43.36 5.37
N PRO A 153 13.17 44.57 5.78
CA PRO A 153 14.12 45.57 6.27
C PRO A 153 14.71 45.12 7.61
N SER A 154 16.03 45.26 7.75
CA SER A 154 16.77 44.99 8.99
C SER A 154 16.15 45.80 10.15
N PRO A 155 15.92 45.20 11.33
CA PRO A 155 15.33 45.92 12.44
C PRO A 155 16.27 47.05 12.86
N LYS A 156 15.80 48.30 12.74
CA LYS A 156 16.56 49.48 13.15
C LYS A 156 16.85 49.36 14.66
N ARG A 157 18.14 49.34 15.00
CA ARG A 157 18.63 49.35 16.38
C ARG A 157 18.14 50.64 17.06
N LEU A 158 17.19 50.52 17.98
CA LEU A 158 16.80 51.60 18.89
C LEU A 158 18.00 51.92 19.78
N VAL A 159 18.55 53.11 19.62
CA VAL A 159 19.53 53.70 20.53
C VAL A 159 18.73 54.56 21.51
N LEU A 160 18.84 54.21 22.80
CA LEU A 160 18.32 54.95 23.96
C LEU A 160 19.10 56.24 24.18
#